data_AF-A0AAV8X153-F1
#
_entry.id   AF-A0AAV8X153-F1
#
_cell.length_a   1.000
_cell.length_b   1.000
_cell.length_c   1.000
_cell.angle_alpha   90.00
_cell.angle_beta   90.00
_cell.angle_gamma   90.00
#
_symmetry.space_group_name_H-M   'P 1'
#
loop_
_entity.id
_entity.type
_entity.pdbx_description
1 polymer ?
#
loop_
_entity_poly.entity_id
_entity_poly.type
_entity_poly.pdbx_seq_one_letter_code
_entity_poly.pdbx_strand_id
1 'polypeptide(L)'
;MEKVELEQCYRCWQYGHIKEKCQNKDDRSDACRCGGAGNKVKDCQGSNYCLGCRSDGHMVGTGRCPQFREALSRARLNQRQKREGREMNGVSLGVCMNE
;
A
#
# COMPACT_ATOMS: atom_id res chain seq x y z
N MET A 1 -3.85 -5.58 21.55
CA MET A 1 -3.29 -4.83 20.40
C MET A 1 -4.46 -4.25 19.61
N GLU A 2 -4.59 -2.93 19.57
CA GLU A 2 -5.57 -2.29 18.68
C GLU A 2 -5.15 -2.54 17.22
N LYS A 3 -6.10 -2.91 16.37
CA LYS A 3 -5.85 -3.15 14.95
C LYS A 3 -5.68 -1.81 14.25
N VAL A 4 -4.54 -1.64 13.59
CA VAL A 4 -4.30 -0.48 12.72
C VAL A 4 -4.78 -0.86 11.33
N GLU A 5 -5.92 -0.32 10.92
CA GLU A 5 -6.42 -0.46 9.56
C GLU A 5 -5.59 0.43 8.62
N LEU A 6 -4.95 -0.17 7.62
CA LEU A 6 -4.30 0.56 6.54
C LEU A 6 -5.20 0.58 5.31
N GLU A 7 -5.42 1.75 4.75
CA GLU A 7 -6.04 1.88 3.43
C GLU A 7 -5.07 1.35 2.36
N GLN A 8 -5.34 0.16 1.85
CA GLN A 8 -4.59 -0.47 0.79
C GLN A 8 -5.36 -0.43 -0.52
N CYS A 9 -4.69 0.01 -1.58
CA CYS A 9 -5.26 0.01 -2.92
C CYS A 9 -5.03 -1.33 -3.59
N TYR A 10 -6.10 -2.09 -3.85
CA TYR A 10 -6.03 -3.36 -4.58
C TYR A 10 -5.85 -3.20 -6.10
N ARG A 11 -5.76 -1.96 -6.61
CA ARG A 11 -5.50 -1.67 -8.01
C ARG A 11 -4.01 -1.55 -8.30
N CYS A 12 -3.30 -0.75 -7.52
CA CYS A 12 -1.86 -0.50 -7.70
C CYS A 12 -0.97 -1.11 -6.60
N TRP A 13 -1.58 -1.71 -5.56
CA TRP A 13 -0.91 -2.30 -4.39
C TRP A 13 -0.14 -1.32 -3.49
N GLN A 14 -0.46 -0.02 -3.59
CA GLN A 14 0.09 1.04 -2.72
C GLN A 14 -0.82 1.31 -1.51
N TYR A 15 -0.33 2.10 -0.56
CA TYR A 15 -1.03 2.44 0.69
C TYR A 15 -1.46 3.91 0.73
N GLY A 16 -2.44 4.22 1.57
CA GLY A 16 -2.97 5.57 1.80
C GLY A 16 -4.14 5.96 0.89
N HIS A 17 -4.65 5.04 0.07
CA HIS A 17 -5.85 5.24 -0.74
C HIS A 17 -6.51 3.90 -1.07
N ILE A 18 -7.78 3.95 -1.47
CA ILE A 18 -8.57 2.81 -1.94
C ILE A 18 -8.63 2.78 -3.48
N LYS A 19 -9.08 1.65 -4.05
CA LYS A 19 -9.22 1.47 -5.51
C LYS A 19 -10.01 2.60 -6.19
N GLU A 20 -11.08 3.07 -5.57
CA GLU A 20 -11.94 4.13 -6.10
C GLU A 20 -11.24 5.48 -6.24
N LYS A 21 -10.25 5.75 -5.36
CA LYS A 21 -9.44 6.99 -5.36
C LYS A 21 -8.09 6.81 -6.04
N CYS A 22 -7.86 5.67 -6.69
CA CYS A 22 -6.59 5.36 -7.33
C CYS A 22 -6.43 6.13 -8.63
N GLN A 23 -5.50 7.09 -8.64
CA GLN A 23 -5.11 7.85 -9.84
C GLN A 23 -3.95 7.19 -10.61
N ASN A 24 -3.45 6.04 -10.12
CA ASN A 24 -2.38 5.32 -10.80
C ASN A 24 -2.90 4.75 -12.12
N LYS A 25 -2.11 4.92 -13.19
CA LYS A 25 -2.42 4.41 -14.53
C LYS A 25 -2.22 2.90 -14.63
N ASP A 26 -1.36 2.34 -13.78
CA ASP A 26 -1.09 0.91 -13.74
C ASP A 26 -2.19 0.16 -12.99
N ASP A 27 -2.98 -0.63 -13.73
CA ASP A 27 -3.90 -1.60 -13.14
C ASP A 27 -3.19 -2.95 -12.94
N ARG A 28 -3.06 -3.35 -11.68
CA ARG A 28 -2.46 -4.61 -11.23
C ARG A 28 -3.45 -5.39 -10.37
N SER A 29 -4.75 -5.12 -10.52
CA SER A 29 -5.79 -5.83 -9.78
C SER A 29 -5.88 -7.30 -10.17
N ASP A 30 -5.50 -7.61 -11.42
CA ASP A 30 -5.38 -8.97 -11.93
C ASP A 30 -4.01 -9.63 -11.63
N ALA A 31 -3.05 -8.88 -11.07
CA ALA A 31 -1.73 -9.41 -10.74
C ALA A 31 -1.76 -10.23 -9.44
N CYS A 32 -1.06 -11.36 -9.44
CA CYS A 32 -0.90 -12.15 -8.22
C CYS A 32 -0.02 -11.40 -7.22
N ARG A 33 -0.34 -11.49 -5.91
CA ARG A 33 0.41 -10.85 -4.81
C ARG A 33 1.91 -11.13 -4.78
N CYS A 34 2.37 -12.17 -5.45
CA CYS A 34 3.77 -12.52 -5.60
C CYS A 34 4.49 -11.75 -6.72
N GLY A 35 3.80 -10.90 -7.50
CA GLY A 35 4.43 -10.08 -8.53
C GLY A 35 4.52 -10.70 -9.93
N GLY A 36 4.05 -11.93 -10.12
CA GLY A 36 3.99 -12.56 -11.45
C GLY A 36 2.85 -11.98 -12.30
N ALA A 37 3.16 -11.58 -13.53
CA ALA A 37 2.16 -11.23 -14.53
C ALA A 37 1.44 -12.51 -14.99
N GLY A 38 0.11 -12.56 -14.88
CA GLY A 38 -0.73 -13.55 -15.57
C GLY A 38 -0.93 -14.92 -14.89
N ASN A 39 -0.36 -15.18 -13.71
CA ASN A 39 -0.55 -16.47 -13.03
C ASN A 39 -1.62 -16.40 -11.93
N LYS A 40 -2.52 -17.41 -11.89
CA LYS A 40 -3.48 -17.59 -10.79
C LYS A 40 -2.69 -17.86 -9.50
N VAL A 41 -3.20 -17.42 -8.35
CA VAL A 41 -2.55 -17.53 -7.01
C VAL A 41 -1.99 -18.93 -6.70
N LYS A 42 -2.62 -19.96 -7.24
CA LYS A 42 -2.28 -21.38 -7.10
C LYS A 42 -1.01 -21.81 -7.85
N ASP A 43 -0.65 -21.11 -8.92
CA ASP A 43 0.54 -21.37 -9.74
C ASP A 43 1.67 -20.37 -9.43
N CYS A 44 1.52 -19.54 -8.40
CA CYS A 44 2.58 -18.62 -8.08
C CYS A 44 3.75 -19.32 -7.39
N GLN A 45 4.77 -19.64 -8.17
CA GLN A 45 6.06 -20.12 -7.70
C GLN A 45 6.87 -18.98 -7.05
N GLY A 46 6.49 -18.61 -5.83
CA GLY A 46 7.41 -18.07 -4.83
C GLY A 46 8.16 -16.78 -5.17
N SER A 47 7.69 -15.95 -6.10
CA SER A 47 8.31 -14.65 -6.35
C SER A 47 8.14 -13.76 -5.11
N ASN A 48 9.25 -13.45 -4.43
CA ASN A 48 9.31 -12.48 -3.35
C ASN A 48 9.31 -11.06 -3.94
N TYR A 49 8.38 -10.74 -4.83
CA TYR A 49 8.30 -9.43 -5.47
C TYR A 49 7.16 -8.61 -4.88
N CYS A 50 7.47 -7.37 -4.51
CA CYS A 50 6.53 -6.45 -3.92
C CYS A 50 5.88 -5.60 -5.01
N LEU A 51 4.60 -5.86 -5.28
CA LEU A 51 3.82 -5.06 -6.24
C LEU A 51 3.67 -3.59 -5.84
N GLY A 52 3.79 -3.25 -4.55
CA GLY A 52 3.66 -1.88 -4.06
C GLY A 52 4.90 -1.02 -4.30
N CYS A 53 6.09 -1.52 -3.94
CA CYS A 53 7.36 -0.79 -4.11
C CYS A 53 8.18 -1.22 -5.33
N ARG A 54 7.72 -2.22 -6.08
CA ARG A 54 8.36 -2.77 -7.28
C ARG A 54 9.78 -3.31 -7.02
N SER A 55 9.97 -3.94 -5.87
CA SER A 55 11.27 -4.51 -5.47
C SER A 55 11.12 -6.00 -5.15
N ASP A 56 12.15 -6.77 -5.46
CA ASP A 56 12.27 -8.15 -5.04
C ASP A 56 12.73 -8.27 -3.56
N GLY A 57 12.83 -9.51 -3.07
CA GLY A 57 13.20 -9.84 -1.69
C GLY A 57 12.06 -9.81 -0.65
N HIS A 58 10.85 -9.36 -1.00
CA HIS A 58 9.69 -9.37 -0.11
C HIS A 58 8.33 -9.23 -0.83
N MET A 59 7.24 -9.64 -0.15
CA MET A 59 5.87 -9.48 -0.64
C MET A 59 5.21 -8.18 -0.12
N VAL A 60 4.17 -7.72 -0.82
CA VAL A 60 3.31 -6.63 -0.35
C VAL A 60 2.64 -6.99 0.99
N GLY A 61 2.43 -6.00 1.86
CA GLY A 61 1.85 -6.18 3.19
C GLY A 61 2.78 -6.79 4.24
N THR A 62 4.06 -7.00 3.90
CA THR A 62 5.05 -7.53 4.85
C THR A 62 5.88 -6.41 5.49
N GLY A 63 6.32 -6.62 6.74
CA GLY A 63 7.21 -5.71 7.46
C GLY A 63 8.59 -5.51 6.80
N ARG A 64 8.92 -6.28 5.76
CA ARG A 64 10.14 -6.07 4.95
C ARG A 64 9.95 -4.96 3.91
N CYS A 65 8.72 -4.59 3.59
CA CYS A 65 8.44 -3.51 2.64
C CYS A 65 8.61 -2.14 3.32
N PRO A 66 9.50 -1.26 2.82
CA PRO A 66 9.68 0.08 3.39
C PRO A 66 8.39 0.93 3.29
N GLN A 67 7.66 0.82 2.17
CA GLN A 67 6.37 1.49 1.96
C GLN A 67 5.31 1.03 2.96
N PHE A 68 5.26 -0.27 3.28
CA PHE A 68 4.35 -0.80 4.29
C PHE A 68 4.70 -0.32 5.69
N ARG A 69 5.99 -0.31 6.05
CA ARG A 69 6.46 0.19 7.35
C ARG A 69 6.12 1.67 7.53
N GLU A 70 6.35 2.48 6.51
CA GLU A 70 6.03 3.91 6.53
C GLU A 70 4.52 4.12 6.67
N ALA A 71 3.71 3.44 5.86
CA ALA A 71 2.27 3.54 5.92
C ALA A 71 1.70 3.10 7.27
N LEU A 72 2.25 2.04 7.87
CA LEU A 72 1.87 1.56 9.20
C LEU A 72 2.25 2.56 10.29
N SER A 73 3.43 3.20 10.17
CA SER A 73 3.85 4.26 11.07
C SER A 73 2.90 5.46 10.99
N ARG A 74 2.60 5.94 9.78
CA ARG A 74 1.65 7.05 9.55
C ARG A 74 0.25 6.72 10.07
N ALA A 75 -0.25 5.51 9.82
CA ALA A 75 -1.56 5.08 10.31
C ALA A 75 -1.63 5.08 11.85
N ARG A 76 -0.57 4.62 12.53
CA ARG A 76 -0.46 4.68 14.00
C ARG A 76 -0.43 6.12 14.52
N LEU A 77 0.34 6.99 13.87
CA LEU A 77 0.39 8.42 14.23
C LEU A 77 -0.99 9.08 14.05
N ASN A 78 -1.69 8.78 12.95
CA ASN A 78 -3.04 9.29 12.70
C ASN A 78 -4.06 8.77 13.72
N GLN A 79 -3.99 7.48 14.10
CA GLN A 79 -4.84 6.93 15.16
C GLN A 79 -4.60 7.62 16.51
N ARG A 80 -3.33 7.87 16.86
CA ARG A 80 -2.98 8.63 18.07
C ARG A 80 -3.54 10.06 18.02
N GLN A 81 -3.34 10.77 16.91
CA GLN A 81 -3.83 12.15 16.74
C GLN A 81 -5.36 12.25 16.80
N LYS A 82 -6.09 11.27 16.24
CA LYS A 82 -7.55 11.17 16.35
C LYS A 82 -8.00 11.01 17.80
N ARG A 83 -7.30 10.20 18.60
CA ARG A 83 -7.58 10.05 20.05
C ARG A 83 -7.27 11.33 20.83
N GLU A 84 -6.25 12.08 20.41
CA GLU A 84 -5.83 13.35 21.04
C GLU A 84 -6.64 14.57 20.53
N GLY A 85 -7.68 14.37 19.71
CA GLY A 85 -8.69 15.41 19.44
C GLY A 85 -8.20 16.62 18.62
N ARG A 86 -7.19 16.46 17.77
CA ARG A 86 -6.75 17.54 16.86
C ARG A 86 -7.33 17.33 15.45
N GLU A 87 -8.36 18.10 15.11
CA GLU A 87 -8.81 18.33 13.73
C GLU A 87 -7.67 18.98 12.93
N MET A 88 -6.87 18.17 12.24
CA MET A 88 -5.96 18.69 11.22
C MET A 88 -6.69 18.78 9.90
N ASN A 89 -7.04 20.03 9.55
CA ASN A 89 -7.33 20.44 8.19
C ASN A 89 -6.27 19.88 7.22
N GLY A 90 -6.76 19.39 6.09
CA GLY A 90 -6.03 18.52 5.17
C GLY A 90 -4.62 19.00 4.85
N VAL A 91 -3.63 18.19 5.24
CA VAL A 91 -2.34 18.19 4.55
C VAL A 91 -2.59 17.46 3.24
N SER A 92 -2.80 18.24 2.18
CA SER A 92 -2.70 17.81 0.79
C SER A 92 -1.44 16.98 0.64
N LEU A 93 -1.60 15.66 0.48
CA LEU A 93 -0.50 14.80 0.06
C LEU A 93 -0.12 15.29 -1.34
N GLY A 94 1.00 15.99 -1.41
CA GLY A 94 1.56 16.54 -2.64
C GLY A 94 1.62 15.47 -3.72
N VAL A 95 0.85 15.72 -4.78
CA VAL A 95 1.18 15.50 -6.19
C VAL A 95 2.46 14.70 -6.42
N CYS A 96 2.30 13.45 -6.86
CA CYS A 96 3.30 12.77 -7.68
C CYS A 96 3.25 13.40 -9.08
N MET A 97 3.91 14.54 -9.24
CA MET A 97 4.24 15.13 -10.53
C MET A 97 5.57 14.57 -11.03
N ASN A 98 5.64 14.48 -12.37
CA ASN A 98 6.80 14.37 -13.26
C ASN A 98 7.27 12.95 -13.62
N GLU A 99 7.59 12.65 -14.89
CA GLU A 99 7.66 13.45 -16.13
C GLU A 99 7.49 12.50 -17.33
#